data_AF-A0A9W6C507-F1
#
_entry.id   AF-A0A9W6C507-F1
#
_cell.length_a   1.000
_cell.length_b   1.000
_cell.length_c   1.000
_cell.angle_alpha   90.00
_cell.angle_beta   90.00
_cell.angle_gamma   90.00
#
_symmetry.space_group_name_H-M   'P 1'
#
loop_
_entity.id
_entity.type
_entity.pdbx_description
1 polymer ?
#
loop_
_entity_poly.entity_id
_entity_poly.type
_entity_poly.pdbx_seq_one_letter_code
_entity_poly.pdbx_strand_id
1 'polypeptide(L)' 'MNNYFYGWYFRCQGEDGSMAVIPAVHLSETEVSCSIQVITKNESYYRTFPIQEFRINREKGSMKIGENLFSRKGIRIVRQ' A
#
# COMPACT_ATOMS: atom_id res chain seq x y z
N MET A 1 2.28 -7.78 -22.45
CA MET A 1 1.67 -6.79 -21.52
C MET A 1 2.81 -6.02 -20.88
N ASN A 2 2.81 -4.68 -20.87
CA ASN A 2 3.90 -3.94 -20.20
C ASN A 2 3.77 -4.07 -18.68
N ASN A 3 4.91 -4.27 -18.00
CA ASN A 3 4.95 -4.22 -16.53
C ASN A 3 4.40 -2.87 -16.05
N TYR A 4 3.44 -2.91 -15.13
CA TYR A 4 2.73 -1.76 -14.61
C TYR A 4 2.75 -1.78 -13.09
N PHE A 5 3.12 -0.64 -12.52
CA PHE A 5 3.12 -0.39 -11.09
C PHE A 5 2.23 0.81 -10.79
N TYR A 6 1.37 0.67 -9.78
CA TYR A 6 0.59 1.77 -9.24
C TYR A 6 0.58 1.70 -7.72
N GLY A 7 1.07 2.74 -7.05
CA GLY A 7 1.10 2.81 -5.60
C GLY A 7 0.94 4.22 -5.07
N TRP A 8 0.54 4.33 -3.81
CA TRP A 8 0.52 5.60 -3.09
C TRP A 8 1.69 5.66 -2.13
N TYR A 9 2.25 6.85 -1.93
CA TYR A 9 3.34 7.06 -0.99
C TYR A 9 2.84 7.93 0.17
N PHE A 10 2.71 7.33 1.34
CA PHE A 10 2.38 8.05 2.56
C PHE A 10 3.65 8.28 3.37
N ARG A 11 4.06 9.53 3.53
CA ARG A 11 5.10 9.93 4.47
C ARG A 11 4.47 10.29 5.81
N CYS A 12 4.72 9.48 6.82
CA CYS A 12 4.32 9.72 8.20
C CYS A 12 5.54 10.26 8.96
N GLN A 13 5.44 11.45 9.54
CA GLN A 13 6.53 12.06 10.31
C GLN A 13 5.98 12.61 11.62
N GLY A 14 6.70 12.37 12.71
CA GLY A 14 6.41 12.87 14.05
C GLY A 14 7.69 13.11 14.84
N GLU A 15 7.55 13.35 16.15
CA GLU A 15 8.68 13.60 17.05
C GLU A 15 9.64 12.41 17.12
N ASP A 16 9.10 11.19 17.08
CA ASP A 16 9.89 9.94 17.16
C ASP A 16 10.52 9.51 15.82
N GLY A 17 10.38 10.32 14.76
CA GLY A 17 11.00 10.09 13.47
C GLY A 17 10.00 9.96 12.32
N SER A 18 10.38 9.19 11.29
CA SER A 18 9.61 9.04 10.06
C SER A 18 9.46 7.59 9.63
N MET A 19 8.32 7.33 8.96
CA MET A 19 7.97 6.07 8.35
C MET A 19 7.25 6.32 7.03
N ALA A 20 7.51 5.50 6.02
CA ALA A 20 6.76 5.48 4.78
C ALA A 20 5.87 4.24 4.71
N VAL A 21 4.64 4.41 4.22
CA VAL A 21 3.72 3.31 3.93
C VAL A 21 3.33 3.38 2.45
N ILE A 22 3.53 2.27 1.75
CA ILE A 22 3.39 2.19 0.29
C ILE A 22 2.47 1.01 -0.05
N PRO A 23 1.14 1.23 -0.13
CA PRO A 23 0.24 0.28 -0.75
C PRO A 23 0.37 0.35 -2.28
N ALA A 24 0.47 -0.80 -2.94
CA ALA A 24 0.71 -0.87 -4.38
C ALA A 24 0.00 -2.04 -5.06
N VAL A 25 -0.16 -1.92 -6.39
CA VAL A 25 -0.59 -2.95 -7.31
C VAL A 25 0.51 -3.17 -8.34
N HIS A 26 0.79 -4.45 -8.62
CA HIS A 26 1.78 -4.90 -9.57
C HIS A 26 1.10 -5.74 -10.63
N LEU A 27 1.24 -5.35 -11.90
CA LEU A 27 0.73 -6.11 -13.04
C LEU A 27 1.89 -6.37 -13.99
N SER A 28 2.15 -7.64 -14.28
CA SER A 28 3.08 -8.10 -15.30
C SER A 28 2.46 -9.27 -16.05
N GLU A 29 3.21 -9.89 -16.97
CA GLU A 29 2.75 -11.11 -17.65
C GLU A 29 2.65 -12.32 -16.71
N THR A 30 3.42 -12.32 -15.62
CA THR A 30 3.55 -13.46 -14.70
C THR A 30 3.03 -13.16 -13.29
N GLU A 31 2.81 -11.89 -12.95
CA GLU A 31 2.41 -11.45 -11.63
C GLU A 31 1.26 -10.45 -11.70
N VAL A 32 0.18 -10.76 -10.98
CA VAL A 32 -0.92 -9.84 -10.75
C VAL A 32 -1.20 -9.86 -9.26
N SER A 33 -0.64 -8.88 -8.55
CA SER A 33 -0.58 -8.88 -7.09
C SER A 33 -0.75 -7.47 -6.52
N CYS A 34 -0.89 -7.40 -5.20
CA CYS A 34 -0.83 -6.15 -4.47
C CYS A 34 0.17 -6.28 -3.34
N SER A 35 0.67 -5.17 -2.83
CA SER A 35 1.54 -5.19 -1.67
C SER A 35 1.28 -4.04 -0.74
N ILE A 36 1.68 -4.22 0.51
CA ILE A 36 1.86 -3.14 1.47
C ILE A 36 3.31 -3.19 1.91
N GLN A 37 4.05 -2.12 1.62
CA GLN A 37 5.40 -1.92 2.13
C GLN A 37 5.40 -0.87 3.24
N VAL A 38 6.13 -1.14 4.31
CA VAL A 38 6.35 -0.20 5.42
C VAL A 38 7.85 -0.02 5.62
N ILE A 39 8.34 1.19 5.47
CA ILE A 39 9.76 1.53 5.61
C ILE A 39 9.90 2.45 6.82
N THR A 40 10.66 2.02 7.81
CA THR A 40 11.04 2.81 8.98
C THR A 40 12.50 3.24 8.86
N LYS A 41 13.02 3.97 9.87
CA LYS A 41 14.45 4.31 9.94
C LYS A 41 15.36 3.07 9.93
N ASN A 42 14.93 1.98 10.56
CA ASN A 42 15.79 0.84 10.84
C ASN A 42 15.44 -0.39 9.99
N GLU A 43 14.20 -0.50 9.52
CA GLU A 43 13.66 -1.74 8.96
C GLU A 43 12.71 -1.46 7.79
N SER A 44 12.61 -2.44 6.89
CA SER A 44 11.67 -2.45 5.77
C SER A 44 10.88 -3.75 5.80
N TYR A 45 9.56 -3.60 5.79
CA TYR A 45 8.60 -4.70 5.80
C TYR A 45 7.84 -4.71 4.49
N TYR A 46 7.61 -5.90 3.95
CA TYR A 46 6.88 -6.09 2.70
C TYR A 46 5.95 -7.28 2.82
N ARG A 47 4.69 -7.10 2.45
CA ARG A 47 3.70 -8.18 2.40
C ARG A 47 2.93 -8.13 1.09
N THR A 48 2.84 -9.27 0.42
CA THR A 48 2.04 -9.47 -0.79
C THR A 48 0.62 -9.90 -0.44
N PHE A 49 -0.33 -9.47 -1.25
CA PHE A 49 -1.75 -9.82 -1.18
C PHE A 49 -2.24 -10.25 -2.57
N PRO A 50 -3.24 -11.15 -2.63
CA PRO A 50 -3.94 -11.45 -3.87
C PRO A 50 -4.59 -10.20 -4.46
N ILE A 51 -4.59 -10.07 -5.79
CA ILE A 51 -5.23 -8.94 -6.49
C ILE A 51 -6.73 -8.80 -6.17
N GLN A 52 -7.38 -9.90 -5.82
CA GLN A 52 -8.80 -9.95 -5.48
C GLN A 52 -9.13 -9.13 -4.23
N GLU A 53 -8.13 -8.83 -3.40
CA GLU A 53 -8.27 -8.03 -2.18
C GLU A 53 -8.08 -6.52 -2.43
N PHE A 54 -7.68 -6.11 -3.64
CA PHE A 54 -7.52 -4.69 -3.95
C PHE A 54 -8.80 -4.02 -4.40
N ARG A 55 -9.11 -2.87 -3.81
CA ARG A 55 -10.20 -1.99 -4.23
C ARG A 55 -9.72 -0.55 -4.21
N ILE A 56 -10.04 0.22 -5.25
CA ILE A 56 -9.77 1.66 -5.30
C ILE A 56 -11.03 2.43 -5.65
N ASN A 57 -11.30 3.47 -4.87
CA ASN A 57 -12.30 4.48 -5.21
C ASN A 57 -11.57 5.81 -5.38
N ARG A 58 -11.37 6.19 -6.65
CA ARG A 58 -10.61 7.39 -7.04
C ARG A 58 -11.36 8.68 -6.67
N GLU A 59 -12.69 8.70 -6.81
CA GLU A 59 -13.53 9.85 -6.43
C GLU A 59 -13.41 10.17 -4.93
N LYS A 60 -13.45 9.14 -4.09
CA LYS A 60 -13.31 9.27 -2.63
C LYS A 60 -11.84 9.36 -2.17
N GLY A 61 -10.87 9.20 -3.08
CA GLY A 61 -9.45 9.15 -2.74
C GLY A 61 -9.13 8.09 -1.70
N SER A 62 -9.68 6.88 -1.87
CA SER A 62 -9.46 5.75 -0.96
C SER A 62 -9.02 4.48 -1.68
N MET A 63 -8.11 3.74 -1.07
CA MET A 63 -7.58 2.45 -1.52
C MET A 63 -7.69 1.43 -0.38
N LYS A 64 -8.09 0.21 -0.69
CA LYS A 64 -8.08 -0.94 0.21
C LYS A 64 -7.24 -2.07 -0.35
N ILE A 65 -6.50 -2.74 0.53
CA ILE A 65 -5.80 -4.00 0.26
C ILE A 65 -6.10 -4.91 1.45
N GLY A 66 -6.94 -5.91 1.22
CA GLY A 66 -7.57 -6.69 2.30
C GLY A 66 -8.39 -5.76 3.20
N GLU A 67 -8.23 -5.91 4.50
CA GLU A 67 -8.91 -5.08 5.51
C GLU A 67 -8.21 -3.73 5.79
N ASN A 68 -7.04 -3.49 5.18
CA ASN A 68 -6.29 -2.24 5.31
C ASN A 68 -6.93 -1.13 4.48
N LEU A 69 -6.94 0.10 5.00
CA LEU A 69 -7.51 1.27 4.32
C LEU A 69 -6.48 2.39 4.25
N PHE A 70 -6.34 2.97 3.08
CA PHE A 70 -5.46 4.10 2.79
C PHE A 70 -6.28 5.22 2.17
N SER A 71 -6.18 6.43 2.70
CA SER A 71 -6.90 7.58 2.16
C SER A 71 -6.23 8.88 2.56
N ARG A 72 -6.70 9.99 1.98
CA ARG A 72 -6.30 11.34 2.41
C ARG A 72 -6.59 11.62 3.90
N LYS A 73 -7.53 10.89 4.52
CA LYS A 73 -7.85 11.02 5.94
C LYS A 73 -6.90 10.24 6.85
N GLY A 74 -5.99 9.46 6.29
CA GLY A 74 -5.03 8.65 7.03
C GLY A 74 -5.04 7.18 6.62
N ILE A 75 -4.36 6.38 7.45
CA ILE A 75 -4.07 4.97 7.22
C ILE A 75 -4.67 4.15 8.36
N ARG A 76 -5.35 3.05 8.02
CA ARG A 76 -5.76 2.02 8.97
C ARG A 76 -5.12 0.69 8.55
N ILE A 77 -4.15 0.24 9.32
CA ILE A 77 -3.54 -1.08 9.19
C ILE A 77 -4.17 -2.00 10.21
N VAL A 78 -4.57 -3.20 9.78
CA VAL A 78 -5.08 -4.24 10.68
C VAL A 78 -4.04 -5.33 10.85
N ARG A 79 -3.99 -5.93 12.05
CA ARG A 79 -3.18 -7.12 12.28
C ARG A 79 -3.88 -8.30 11.60
N GLN A 80 -3.22 -8.90 10.62
CA GLN A 80 -3.70 -10.08 9.88
C GLN A 80 -2.72 -11.23 10.01
#